data_AF-A0A1E1V2B4-F1
#
_entry.id   AF-A0A1E1V2B4-F1
#
_cell.length_a   1.000
_cell.length_b   1.000
_cell.length_c   1.000
_cell.angle_alpha   90.00
_cell.angle_beta   90.00
_cell.angle_gamma   90.00
#
_symmetry.space_group_name_H-M   'P 1'
#
loop_
_entity.id
_entity.type
_entity.pdbx_description
1 polymer ?
#
loop_
_entity_poly.entity_id
_entity_poly.type
_entity_poly.pdbx_seq_one_letter_code
_entity_poly.pdbx_strand_id
1 'polypeptide(L)' 'MPQKPTREFAVIKVKHVTVSADTTLGAVIALEVDGKNEISLFMVPEVLASLEAMLVKASLEQARHHPVQ' A
#
# COMPACT_ATOMS: atom_id res chain seq x y z
N MET A 1 -8.55 -0.28 25.06
CA MET A 1 -7.43 0.56 24.57
C MET A 1 -8.03 1.72 23.80
N PRO A 2 -7.69 2.99 24.08
CA PRO A 2 -8.15 4.10 23.26
C PRO A 2 -7.63 3.89 21.84
N GLN A 3 -8.54 3.72 20.88
CA GLN A 3 -8.16 3.62 19.47
C GLN A 3 -7.54 4.96 19.09
N LYS A 4 -6.30 4.92 18.57
CA LYS A 4 -5.69 6.10 17.98
C LYS A 4 -6.62 6.61 16.89
N PRO A 5 -6.78 7.93 16.72
CA PRO A 5 -7.60 8.47 15.64
C PRO A 5 -7.06 7.96 14.31
N THR A 6 -7.86 7.15 13.62
CA THR A 6 -7.57 6.65 12.28
C THR A 6 -8.26 7.55 11.28
N ARG A 7 -7.56 7.92 10.21
CA ARG A 7 -8.14 8.65 9.08
C ARG A 7 -8.30 7.69 7.93
N GLU A 8 -9.52 7.57 7.44
CA GLU A 8 -9.86 6.71 6.30
C GLU A 8 -10.01 7.58 5.06
N PHE A 9 -9.42 7.14 3.96
CA PHE A 9 -9.52 7.80 2.66
C PHE A 9 -9.97 6.79 1.62
N ALA A 10 -10.99 7.14 0.84
CA ALA A 10 -11.37 6.35 -0.32
C ALA A 10 -10.28 6.51 -1.40
N VAL A 11 -9.48 5.46 -1.60
CA VAL A 11 -8.44 5.42 -2.64
C VAL A 11 -9.10 5.13 -3.99
N ILE A 12 -8.96 6.06 -4.93
CA ILE A 12 -9.51 5.95 -6.28
C ILE A 12 -8.49 5.32 -7.22
N LYS A 13 -7.20 5.65 -7.03
CA LYS A 13 -6.13 5.18 -7.93
C LYS A 13 -4.78 5.12 -7.23
N VAL A 14 -4.00 4.08 -7.51
CA VAL A 14 -2.55 4.07 -7.21
C VAL A 14 -1.85 4.78 -8.37
N LYS A 15 -1.21 5.94 -8.11
CA LYS A 15 -0.57 6.75 -9.17
C LYS A 15 0.79 6.18 -9.57
N HIS A 16 1.67 5.99 -8.59
CA HIS A 16 2.98 5.36 -8.80
C HIS A 16 3.48 4.75 -7.51
N VAL A 17 4.34 3.74 -7.67
CA VAL A 17 5.10 3.11 -6.58
C VAL A 17 6.57 3.20 -6.97
N THR A 18 7.34 3.90 -6.15
CA THR A 18 8.79 4.01 -6.32
C THR A 18 9.46 3.24 -5.21
N VAL A 19 10.13 2.14 -5.55
CA VAL A 19 10.94 1.35 -4.63
C VAL A 19 12.40 1.63 -4.92
N SER A 20 13.19 1.92 -3.88
CA SER A 20 14.62 2.10 -4.05
C SER A 20 15.31 0.76 -4.33
N ALA A 21 16.31 0.79 -5.22
CA ALA A 21 17.22 -0.34 -5.41
C ALA A 21 18.25 -0.47 -4.26
N ASP A 22 18.46 0.61 -3.49
CA ASP A 22 19.21 0.58 -2.24
C ASP A 22 18.32 0.06 -1.11
N THR A 23 18.72 -1.05 -0.50
CA THR A 23 17.97 -1.76 0.56
C THR A 23 17.87 -0.97 1.87
N THR A 24 18.62 0.12 2.01
CA THR A 24 18.53 1.04 3.15
C THR A 24 17.47 2.13 2.95
N LEU A 25 17.06 2.35 1.70
CA LEU A 25 16.02 3.29 1.32
C LEU A 25 14.74 2.49 1.04
N GLY A 26 13.60 2.94 1.59
CA GLY A 26 12.35 2.21 1.43
C GLY A 26 11.61 2.56 0.14
N ALA A 27 10.33 2.93 0.26
CA ALA A 27 9.49 3.22 -0.88
C ALA A 27 8.56 4.42 -0.67
N VAL A 28 8.13 4.99 -1.80
CA VAL A 28 7.08 5.99 -1.87
C VAL A 28 5.91 5.43 -2.67
N ILE A 29 4.72 5.42 -2.07
CA ILE A 29 3.46 5.10 -2.75
C ILE A 29 2.62 6.36 -2.83
N ALA A 30 2.34 6.82 -4.05
CA ALA A 30 1.43 7.93 -4.29
C ALA A 30 0.03 7.41 -4.64
N LEU A 31 -0.97 7.88 -3.90
CA LEU A 31 -2.37 7.50 -4.02
C LEU A 31 -3.21 8.73 -4.37
N GLU A 32 -4.11 8.57 -5.34
CA GLU A 32 -5.22 9.50 -5.54
C GLU A 32 -6.38 9.07 -4.65
N VAL A 33 -6.89 10.03 -3.88
CA VAL A 33 -8.06 9.83 -3.01
C VAL A 33 -9.18 10.79 -3.41
N ASP A 34 -10.38 10.54 -2.90
CA ASP A 34 -11.55 11.35 -3.23
C ASP A 34 -11.35 12.86 -3.02
N GLY A 35 -11.99 13.64 -3.88
CA GLY A 35 -11.81 15.10 -3.97
C GLY A 35 -10.54 15.54 -4.71
N LYS A 36 -9.94 14.67 -5.54
CA LYS A 36 -8.70 14.93 -6.31
C LYS A 36 -7.48 15.23 -5.41
N ASN A 37 -7.51 14.73 -4.18
CA ASN A 37 -6.39 14.88 -3.26
C ASN A 37 -5.36 13.78 -3.51
N GLU A 38 -4.10 14.06 -3.22
CA GLU A 38 -3.03 13.09 -3.29
C GLU A 38 -2.47 12.80 -1.89
N ILE A 39 -2.24 11.52 -1.62
CA ILE A 39 -1.56 11.06 -0.41
C ILE A 39 -0.31 10.30 -0.82
N SER A 40 0.84 10.74 -0.32
CA SER A 40 2.11 10.04 -0.48
C SER A 40 2.49 9.33 0.82
N LEU A 41 2.62 8.02 0.75
CA LEU A 41 3.07 7.18 1.85
C LEU A 41 4.57 6.90 1.69
N PHE A 42 5.37 7.40 2.63
CA PHE A 42 6.79 7.08 2.73
C PHE A 42 6.94 5.93 3.72
N MET A 43 7.58 4.87 3.27
CA MET A 43 7.83 3.70 4.09
C MET A 43 9.33 3.45 4.19
N VAL A 44 9.77 3.08 5.38
CA VAL A 44 11.11 2.51 5.59
C VAL A 44 11.13 1.05 5.13
N PRO A 45 12.31 0.47 4.83
CA PRO A 45 12.41 -0.88 4.26
C PRO A 45 11.65 -1.97 5.02
N GLU A 46 11.71 -1.96 6.37
CA GLU A 46 11.01 -2.95 7.20
C GLU A 46 9.48 -2.88 7.05
N VAL A 47 8.92 -1.67 6.98
CA VAL A 47 7.48 -1.45 6.81
C VAL A 47 7.05 -1.86 5.40
N LEU A 48 7.87 -1.56 4.39
CA LEU A 48 7.64 -1.99 3.02
C LEU A 48 7.60 -3.53 2.93
N ALA A 49 8.60 -4.21 3.47
CA ALA A 49 8.65 -5.68 3.46
C ALA A 49 7.43 -6.31 4.16
N SER A 50 6.97 -5.70 5.26
CA SER A 50 5.75 -6.13 5.96
C SER A 50 4.50 -5.97 5.09
N LEU A 51 4.37 -4.82 4.40
CA LEU A 51 3.26 -4.57 3.47
C LEU A 51 3.25 -5.57 2.30
N GLU A 52 4.41 -5.82 1.69
CA GLU A 52 4.56 -6.80 0.61
C GLU A 52 4.11 -8.20 1.04
N ALA A 53 4.55 -8.65 2.22
CA ALA A 53 4.15 -9.95 2.75
C ALA A 53 2.62 -10.04 2.98
N MET A 54 1.96 -8.95 3.37
CA MET A 54 0.51 -8.88 3.50
C MET A 54 -0.19 -8.93 2.13
N LEU A 55 0.32 -8.18 1.14
CA LEU A 55 -0.23 -8.14 -0.21
C LEU A 55 -0.09 -9.49 -0.94
N VAL A 56 1.03 -10.20 -0.73
CA VAL A 56 1.21 -11.57 -1.26
C VAL A 56 0.14 -12.51 -0.72
N LYS A 57 -0.14 -12.46 0.59
CA LYS A 57 -1.21 -13.28 1.20
C LYS A 57 -2.58 -12.90 0.65
N ALA A 58 -2.86 -11.61 0.50
CA ALA A 58 -4.12 -11.14 -0.07
C ALA A 58 -4.29 -11.61 -1.53
N SER A 59 -3.23 -11.54 -2.34
CA SER A 59 -3.21 -12.01 -3.73
C SER A 59 -3.51 -13.51 -3.83
N LEU A 60 -2.91 -14.32 -2.95
CA LEU A 60 -3.19 -15.77 -2.89
C LEU A 60 -4.67 -16.05 -2.58
N GLU A 61 -5.27 -15.29 -1.68
CA GLU A 61 -6.68 -15.46 -1.34
C GLU A 61 -7.61 -14.97 -2.46
N GLN A 62 -7.27 -13.85 -3.10
CA GLN A 62 -7.98 -13.37 -4.28
C GLN A 62 -7.96 -14.39 -5.42
N ALA A 63 -6.81 -15.03 -5.68
CA ALA A 63 -6.68 -16.06 -6.71
C ALA A 63 -7.54 -17.31 -6.44
N ARG A 64 -7.83 -17.61 -5.16
CA ARG A 64 -8.73 -18.72 -4.77
C ARG A 64 -10.21 -18.38 -4.99
N HIS A 65 -10.58 -17.13 -4.77
CA HIS A 65 -11.98 -16.67 -4.91
C HIS A 65 -12.33 -16.17 -6.31
N HIS A 66 -11.33 -15.73 -7.06
CA HIS A 66 -11.43 -15.37 -8.48
C HIS A 66 -10.39 -16.21 -9.22
N PRO A 67 -10.75 -17.42 -9.70
CA PRO A 67 -9.90 -18.12 -10.65
C PRO A 67 -9.82 -17.23 -11.88
N VAL A 68 -8.65 -16.65 -12.09
CA VAL A 68 -8.34 -15.84 -13.28
C VAL A 68 -8.68 -16.70 -14.49
N GLN A 69 -9.62 -16.23 -15.33
CA GLN A 69 -9.64 -16.55 -16.76
C GLN A 69 -8.59 -15.72 -17.46
#